data_AF-A0A432MF04-F1
#
_entry.id   AF-A0A432MF04-F1
#
_cell.length_a   1.000
_cell.length_b   1.000
_cell.length_c   1.000
_cell.angle_alpha   90.00
_cell.angle_beta   90.00
_cell.angle_gamma   90.00
#
_symmetry.space_group_name_H-M   'P 1'
#
loop_
_entity.id
_entity.type
_entity.pdbx_description
1 polymer ?
#
loop_
_entity_poly.entity_id
_entity_poly.type
_entity_poly.pdbx_seq_one_letter_code
_entity_poly.pdbx_strand_id
1 'polypeptide(L)'
;MMHERRIWSVTTIESAEELARKLTESTWTLCTAFEHRGHLFLNDATSEDSAQEYAVVKRLGDGTFLQVESITFGWCSFDRALGYVLHATGGRDDGGDFATHVNPRLETADQHRRCPLCG
;
A
#
# COMPACT_ATOMS: atom_id res chain seq x y z
N MET A 1 -8.41 -6.59 -3.64
CA MET A 1 -7.19 -6.16 -4.35
C MET A 1 -7.10 -6.94 -5.65
N MET A 2 -6.50 -6.37 -6.68
CA MET A 2 -6.45 -6.98 -8.00
C MET A 2 -5.47 -8.16 -8.07
N HIS A 3 -4.41 -8.16 -7.27
CA HIS A 3 -3.30 -9.11 -7.41
C HIS A 3 -3.10 -10.09 -6.24
N GLU A 4 -4.07 -10.98 -5.96
CA GLU A 4 -4.04 -11.94 -4.83
C GLU A 4 -2.81 -12.87 -4.72
N ARG A 5 -2.05 -13.06 -5.80
CA ARG A 5 -0.87 -13.94 -5.85
C ARG A 5 0.46 -13.20 -5.76
N ARG A 6 0.45 -11.86 -5.86
CA ARG A 6 1.66 -11.05 -5.79
C ARG A 6 2.23 -11.14 -4.37
N ILE A 7 3.55 -11.06 -4.30
CA ILE A 7 4.28 -10.98 -3.04
C ILE A 7 4.82 -9.55 -2.94
N TRP A 8 4.54 -8.90 -1.83
CA TRP A 8 5.00 -7.53 -1.58
C TRP A 8 6.13 -7.49 -0.57
N SER A 9 7.20 -6.77 -0.93
CA SER A 9 8.27 -6.36 -0.04
C SER A 9 7.84 -5.12 0.72
N VAL A 10 7.67 -5.26 2.03
CA VAL A 10 7.14 -4.21 2.90
C VAL A 10 8.27 -3.40 3.51
N THR A 11 8.21 -2.07 3.32
CA THR A 11 9.06 -1.11 4.02
C THR A 11 8.24 -0.32 5.04
N THR A 12 8.68 -0.27 6.30
CA THR A 12 8.00 0.54 7.33
C THR A 12 8.38 2.00 7.20
N ILE A 13 7.39 2.89 7.19
CA ILE A 13 7.52 4.34 7.07
C ILE A 13 6.91 5.01 8.30
N GLU A 14 7.70 5.82 9.00
CA GLU A 14 7.26 6.44 10.26
C GLU A 14 6.42 7.70 10.08
N SER A 15 6.64 8.46 8.99
CA SER A 15 5.97 9.74 8.71
C SER A 15 4.92 9.60 7.62
N ALA A 16 3.74 10.20 7.84
CA ALA A 16 2.69 10.26 6.83
C ALA A 16 3.12 11.11 5.62
N GLU A 17 3.89 12.16 5.85
CA GLU A 17 4.47 13.03 4.83
C GLU A 17 5.49 12.28 3.98
N GLU A 18 6.39 11.49 4.60
CA GLU A 18 7.32 10.65 3.84
C GLU A 18 6.58 9.64 2.98
N LEU A 19 5.57 8.97 3.55
CA LEU A 19 4.75 8.02 2.80
C LEU A 19 4.04 8.70 1.62
N ALA A 20 3.42 9.87 1.84
CA ALA A 20 2.75 10.62 0.79
C ALA A 20 3.72 10.98 -0.35
N ARG A 21 4.94 11.46 -0.04
CA ARG A 21 5.97 11.72 -1.07
C ARG A 21 6.32 10.45 -1.84
N LYS A 22 6.57 9.33 -1.15
CA LYS A 22 6.88 8.06 -1.81
C LYS A 22 5.77 7.62 -2.76
N LEU A 23 4.51 7.79 -2.36
CA LEU A 23 3.35 7.38 -3.17
C LEU A 23 3.11 8.26 -4.40
N THR A 24 3.51 9.54 -4.39
CA THR A 24 3.23 10.49 -5.48
C THR A 24 4.43 10.88 -6.33
N GLU A 25 5.65 10.87 -5.78
CA GLU A 25 6.84 11.44 -6.42
C GLU A 25 7.78 10.38 -6.99
N SER A 26 7.42 9.09 -6.89
CA SER A 26 8.24 7.98 -7.37
C SER A 26 7.38 6.89 -8.00
N THR A 27 7.94 6.26 -9.04
CA THR A 27 7.40 5.02 -9.59
C THR A 27 8.09 3.86 -8.89
N TRP A 28 7.30 2.94 -8.33
CA TRP A 28 7.82 1.77 -7.64
C TRP A 28 7.57 0.51 -8.45
N THR A 29 8.46 -0.46 -8.27
CA THR A 29 8.25 -1.81 -8.78
C THR A 29 6.97 -2.38 -8.18
N LEU A 30 6.31 -3.26 -8.94
CA LEU A 30 5.03 -3.84 -8.54
C LEU A 30 5.11 -4.63 -7.21
N CYS A 31 6.30 -5.15 -6.88
CA CYS A 31 6.59 -5.83 -5.62
C CYS A 31 6.61 -4.89 -4.39
N THR A 32 6.52 -3.58 -4.56
CA THR A 32 6.70 -2.62 -3.45
C THR A 32 5.45 -2.47 -2.60
N ALA A 33 5.64 -2.44 -1.28
CA ALA A 33 4.63 -2.03 -0.32
C ALA A 33 5.23 -1.16 0.78
N PHE A 34 4.39 -0.29 1.34
CA PHE A 34 4.74 0.52 2.50
C PHE A 34 3.83 0.21 3.68
N GLU A 35 4.37 0.24 4.90
CA GLU A 35 3.61 0.12 6.13
C GLU A 35 3.70 1.41 6.94
N HIS A 36 2.54 1.96 7.34
CA HIS A 36 2.45 3.11 8.23
C HIS A 36 1.31 2.88 9.23
N ARG A 37 1.64 2.91 10.54
CA ARG A 37 0.65 2.78 11.64
C ARG A 37 -0.30 1.58 11.48
N GLY A 38 0.24 0.41 11.15
CA GLY A 38 -0.52 -0.83 10.97
C GLY A 38 -1.36 -0.89 9.68
N HIS A 39 -1.22 0.09 8.79
CA HIS A 39 -1.82 0.11 7.47
C HIS A 39 -0.76 -0.12 6.39
N LEU A 40 -1.09 -0.97 5.44
CA LEU A 40 -0.27 -1.34 4.31
C LEU A 40 -0.79 -0.64 3.06
N PHE A 41 0.13 -0.12 2.27
CA PHE A 41 -0.12 0.47 0.97
C PHE A 41 0.56 -0.46 -0.04
N LEU A 42 -0.21 -1.38 -0.60
CA LEU A 42 0.26 -2.46 -1.46
C LEU A 42 0.14 -1.99 -2.91
N ASN A 43 1.25 -1.91 -3.65
CA ASN A 43 1.19 -1.54 -5.07
C ASN A 43 0.32 -2.56 -5.82
N ASP A 44 -0.85 -2.10 -6.27
CA ASP A 44 -1.89 -2.87 -6.96
C ASP A 44 -2.00 -2.45 -8.44
N ALA A 45 -1.01 -1.68 -8.93
CA ALA A 45 -0.92 -1.31 -10.33
C ALA A 45 -0.74 -2.55 -11.24
N THR A 46 -1.24 -2.42 -12.47
CA THR A 46 -1.19 -3.49 -13.48
C THR A 46 0.14 -3.53 -14.23
N SER A 47 0.86 -2.41 -14.29
CA SER A 47 2.23 -2.29 -14.82
C SER A 47 2.99 -1.12 -14.20
N GLU A 48 4.32 -1.13 -14.29
CA GLU A 48 5.19 -0.04 -13.83
C GLU A 48 4.95 1.28 -14.61
N ASP A 49 4.53 1.18 -15.87
CA ASP A 49 4.23 2.33 -16.74
C ASP A 49 2.81 2.90 -16.54
N SER A 50 1.99 2.24 -15.71
CA SER A 50 0.63 2.70 -15.41
C SER A 50 0.60 3.68 -14.24
N ALA A 51 -0.54 4.34 -14.06
CA ALA A 51 -0.75 5.15 -12.86
C ALA A 51 -0.61 4.25 -11.61
N GLN A 52 0.21 4.68 -10.66
CA GLN A 52 0.49 3.88 -9.47
C GLN A 52 -0.75 3.83 -8.57
N GLU A 53 -1.41 2.68 -8.54
CA GLU A 53 -2.54 2.35 -7.68
C GLU A 53 -2.10 1.51 -6.49
N TYR A 54 -2.66 1.80 -5.32
CA TYR A 54 -2.35 1.11 -4.09
C TYR A 54 -3.62 0.64 -3.39
N ALA A 55 -3.67 -0.66 -3.06
CA ALA A 55 -4.64 -1.19 -2.13
C ALA A 55 -4.23 -0.81 -0.71
N VAL A 56 -5.14 -0.19 0.04
CA VAL A 56 -4.93 0.20 1.43
C VAL A 56 -5.49 -0.89 2.34
N VAL A 57 -4.62 -1.53 3.12
CA VAL A 57 -4.95 -2.73 3.89
C VAL A 57 -4.56 -2.56 5.35
N LYS A 58 -5.53 -2.65 6.25
CA LYS A 58 -5.32 -2.63 7.70
C LYS A 58 -4.94 -4.01 8.22
N ARG A 59 -3.90 -4.09 9.07
CA ARG A 59 -3.64 -5.27 9.92
C ARG A 59 -4.58 -5.27 11.12
N LEU A 60 -5.28 -6.38 11.33
CA LEU A 60 -6.16 -6.58 12.48
C LEU A 60 -5.41 -7.29 13.61
N GLY A 61 -5.92 -7.16 14.84
CA GLY A 61 -5.26 -7.68 16.04
C GLY A 61 -5.19 -9.22 16.12
N ASP A 62 -5.98 -9.91 15.32
CA ASP A 62 -5.98 -11.38 15.18
C ASP A 62 -5.02 -11.89 14.09
N GLY A 63 -4.24 -10.99 13.48
CA GLY A 63 -3.32 -11.30 12.39
C GLY A 63 -3.97 -11.38 11.00
N THR A 64 -5.28 -11.13 10.90
CA THR A 64 -5.97 -11.02 9.61
C THR A 64 -5.82 -9.62 9.01
N PHE A 65 -6.25 -9.46 7.76
CA PHE A 65 -6.14 -8.22 7.01
C PHE A 65 -7.49 -7.78 6.47
N LEU A 66 -7.71 -6.47 6.44
CA LEU A 66 -8.90 -5.83 5.90
C LEU A 66 -8.47 -4.79 4.87
N GLN A 67 -8.81 -4.97 3.61
CA GLN A 67 -8.67 -3.90 2.63
C GLN A 67 -9.79 -2.90 2.87
N VAL A 68 -9.43 -1.63 3.03
CA VAL A 68 -10.35 -0.53 3.34
C VAL A 68 -10.52 0.44 2.18
N GLU A 69 -9.56 0.50 1.25
CA GLU A 69 -9.62 1.39 0.09
C GLU A 69 -8.72 0.90 -1.07
N SER A 70 -8.92 1.46 -2.27
CA SER A 70 -7.99 1.43 -3.40
C SER A 70 -7.76 2.85 -3.93
N ILE A 71 -6.52 3.33 -3.94
CA ILE A 71 -6.21 4.73 -4.29
C ILE A 71 -5.18 4.79 -5.41
N THR A 72 -5.53 5.45 -6.51
CA THR A 72 -4.61 5.80 -7.60
C THR A 72 -3.77 7.03 -7.24
N PHE A 73 -2.70 6.84 -6.47
CA PHE A 73 -1.80 7.91 -6.05
C PHE A 73 -1.05 8.58 -7.21
N GLY A 74 -0.86 7.88 -8.33
CA GLY A 74 -0.29 8.46 -9.55
C GLY A 74 -1.06 9.65 -10.13
N TRP A 75 -2.29 9.93 -9.66
CA TRP A 75 -3.09 11.09 -10.04
C TRP A 75 -3.25 12.13 -8.92
N CYS A 76 -2.60 11.91 -7.77
CA CYS A 76 -2.70 12.78 -6.61
C CYS A 76 -1.57 13.81 -6.57
N SER A 77 -1.87 15.02 -6.08
CA SER A 77 -0.85 15.90 -5.53
C SER A 77 -0.41 15.40 -4.15
N PHE A 78 0.75 15.87 -3.68
CA PHE A 78 1.24 15.57 -2.34
C PHE A 78 0.18 15.84 -1.24
N ASP A 79 -0.45 17.02 -1.23
CA ASP A 79 -1.43 17.38 -0.19
C ASP A 79 -2.65 16.45 -0.18
N ARG A 80 -3.12 16.05 -1.37
CA ARG A 80 -4.24 15.12 -1.50
C ARG A 80 -3.84 13.72 -1.03
N ALA A 81 -2.65 13.26 -1.40
CA ALA A 81 -2.12 11.99 -0.94
C ALA A 81 -1.92 11.95 0.57
N LEU A 82 -1.38 13.02 1.17
CA LEU A 82 -1.24 13.16 2.62
C LEU A 82 -2.60 13.08 3.31
N GLY A 83 -3.62 13.78 2.78
CA GLY A 83 -4.98 13.69 3.27
C GLY A 83 -5.51 12.25 3.29
N TYR A 84 -5.31 11.50 2.20
CA TYR A 84 -5.69 10.10 2.13
C TYR A 84 -4.94 9.21 3.11
N VAL A 85 -3.61 9.37 3.24
CA VAL A 85 -2.80 8.62 4.21
C VAL A 85 -3.30 8.87 5.64
N LEU A 86 -3.58 10.12 6.00
CA LEU A 86 -4.06 10.48 7.34
C LEU A 86 -5.49 9.96 7.60
N HIS A 87 -6.36 9.98 6.59
CA HIS A 87 -7.72 9.44 6.71
C HIS A 87 -7.72 7.94 6.94
N ALA A 88 -7.03 7.20 6.08
CA ALA A 88 -6.93 5.75 6.17
C ALA A 88 -6.30 5.33 7.50
N THR A 89 -5.13 5.89 7.84
CA THR A 89 -4.43 5.50 9.08
C THR A 89 -5.07 6.03 10.35
N GLY A 90 -6.00 6.98 10.24
CA GLY A 90 -6.89 7.41 11.31
C GLY A 90 -8.12 6.50 11.51
N GLY A 91 -8.28 5.46 10.68
CA GLY A 91 -9.38 4.48 10.76
C GLY A 91 -10.73 4.99 10.25
N ARG A 92 -10.74 6.06 9.44
CA ARG A 92 -12.00 6.63 8.92
C ARG A 92 -12.68 5.72 7.88
N ASP A 93 -11.89 4.86 7.22
CA ASP A 93 -12.35 4.03 6.10
C ASP A 93 -12.65 2.58 6.55
N ASP A 94 -12.37 2.23 7.80
CA ASP A 94 -12.43 0.85 8.33
C ASP A 94 -13.82 0.20 8.28
N GLY A 95 -14.88 1.00 8.23
CA GLY A 95 -16.28 0.54 8.20
C GLY A 95 -17.01 0.83 6.90
N GLY A 96 -16.30 1.23 5.85
CA GLY A 96 -16.91 1.53 4.55
C GLY A 96 -17.39 0.29 3.80
N ASP A 97 -18.26 0.48 2.82
CA ASP A 97 -18.77 -0.61 1.95
C ASP A 97 -17.66 -1.32 1.16
N PHE A 98 -16.49 -0.70 1.05
CA PHE A 98 -15.30 -1.26 0.40
C PHE A 98 -14.51 -2.22 1.31
N ALA A 99 -14.82 -2.25 2.61
CA ALA A 99 -14.11 -3.05 3.60
C ALA A 99 -14.28 -4.55 3.31
N THR A 100 -13.19 -5.22 2.96
CA THR A 100 -13.21 -6.65 2.64
C THR A 100 -11.98 -7.38 3.15
N HIS A 101 -12.16 -8.59 3.67
CA HIS A 101 -11.04 -9.40 4.15
C HIS A 101 -10.15 -9.84 2.99
N VAL A 102 -8.84 -9.69 3.19
CA VAL A 102 -7.82 -10.07 2.21
C VAL A 102 -6.73 -10.89 2.87
N ASN A 103 -5.91 -11.57 2.06
CA ASN A 103 -4.78 -12.35 2.54
C ASN A 103 -3.51 -12.05 1.72
N PRO A 104 -2.94 -10.84 1.87
CA PRO A 104 -1.77 -10.44 1.11
C PRO A 104 -0.55 -11.26 1.53
N ARG A 105 0.32 -11.56 0.56
CA ARG A 105 1.60 -12.24 0.81
C ARG A 105 2.68 -11.20 1.01
N LEU A 106 3.18 -11.09 2.23
CA LEU A 106 4.10 -10.03 2.63
C LEU A 106 5.45 -10.64 2.98
N GLU A 107 6.51 -10.00 2.51
CA GLU A 107 7.89 -10.30 2.84
C GLU A 107 8.57 -9.03 3.36
N THR A 108 9.53 -9.18 4.27
CA THR A 108 10.47 -8.10 4.58
C THR A 108 11.47 -7.93 3.44
N ALA A 109 12.17 -6.78 3.39
CA ALA A 109 13.25 -6.57 2.42
C ALA A 109 14.29 -7.72 2.42
N ASP A 110 14.65 -8.22 3.61
CA ASP A 110 15.61 -9.33 3.77
C ASP A 110 15.07 -10.67 3.24
N GLN A 111 13.77 -10.92 3.37
CA GLN A 111 13.12 -12.12 2.85
C GLN A 111 12.95 -12.06 1.34
N HIS A 112 12.60 -10.88 0.82
CA HIS A 112 12.35 -10.66 -0.60
C HIS A 112 13.60 -10.81 -1.46
N ARG A 113 14.78 -10.53 -0.89
CA ARG A 113 16.10 -10.64 -1.54
C ARG A 113 16.09 -9.95 -2.92
N ARG A 114 16.80 -10.53 -3.91
CA ARG A 114 16.75 -10.08 -5.31
C ARG A 114 15.50 -10.63 -5.97
N CYS A 115 14.48 -9.79 -6.09
CA CYS A 115 13.38 -10.08 -6.98
C CYS A 115 13.89 -9.89 -8.42
N PRO A 116 13.76 -10.89 -9.31
CA PRO A 116 14.21 -10.77 -10.70
C PRO A 116 13.50 -9.66 -11.48
N LEU A 117 12.38 -9.14 -10.94
CA LEU A 117 11.64 -8.01 -11.48
C LEU A 117 12.00 -6.67 -10.82
N CYS A 118 12.68 -6.68 -9.66
CA CYS A 118 13.00 -5.48 -8.88
C CYS A 118 14.52 -5.16 -8.84
N GLY A 119 15.40 -6.07 -9.28
CA GLY A 119 16.86 -5.90 -9.39
C GLY A 119 17.68 -6.74 -8.41
#